data_AF-A0A1H4DT26-F1
#
_entry.id   AF-A0A1H4DT26-F1
#
_cell.length_a   1.000
_cell.length_b   1.000
_cell.length_c   1.000
_cell.angle_alpha   90.00
_cell.angle_beta   90.00
_cell.angle_gamma   90.00
#
_symmetry.space_group_name_H-M   'P 1'
#
loop_
_entity.id
_entity.type
_entity.pdbx_description
1 polymer ?
#
loop_
_entity_poly.entity_id
_entity_poly.type
_entity_poly.pdbx_seq_one_letter_code
_entity_poly.pdbx_strand_id
1 'polypeptide(L)'
;MYYDQQAFRKDWVSRFGDQRFCFSGEFAASLDLPGEAAVFLTEMGLPRSVPPYLYFASGKNDENGSRLAAGRLKDFLPGHPNENAIVIGTDDAGSYIVLDPTQNYAVVLLEYDDSFRPVFMNTSLWEMARCLLAYADFIKMLSRENGEEAWEDATCSEQQLADLREVLWEIDPPCVENGFWKQELDAYNNIDPDFD
;
A
#
# COMPACT_ATOMS: atom_id res chain seq x y z
N MET A 1 -6.76 -13.79 12.11
CA MET A 1 -8.10 -13.18 11.95
C MET A 1 -8.84 -14.00 10.88
N TYR A 2 -10.14 -14.32 11.04
CA TYR A 2 -10.88 -15.04 9.99
C TYR A 2 -11.65 -14.02 9.16
N TYR A 3 -11.12 -13.67 8.00
CA TYR A 3 -11.75 -12.73 7.08
C TYR A 3 -12.75 -13.47 6.18
N ASP A 4 -13.92 -12.87 5.92
CA ASP A 4 -14.75 -13.32 4.80
C ASP A 4 -14.04 -12.93 3.49
N GLN A 5 -13.25 -13.85 2.99
CA GLN A 5 -12.45 -13.67 1.79
C GLN A 5 -13.31 -13.38 0.54
N GLN A 6 -14.55 -13.88 0.49
CA GLN A 6 -15.42 -13.63 -0.66
C GLN A 6 -15.96 -12.20 -0.63
N ALA A 7 -16.43 -11.74 0.54
CA ALA A 7 -16.85 -10.36 0.72
C ALA A 7 -15.69 -9.40 0.44
N PHE A 8 -14.52 -9.66 1.02
CA PHE A 8 -13.32 -8.86 0.79
C PHE A 8 -12.96 -8.80 -0.70
N ARG A 9 -12.90 -9.95 -1.38
CA ARG A 9 -12.56 -10.00 -2.80
C ARG A 9 -13.55 -9.22 -3.67
N LYS A 10 -14.84 -9.24 -3.31
CA LYS A 10 -15.85 -8.44 -4.01
C LYS A 10 -15.59 -6.95 -3.84
N ASP A 11 -15.28 -6.49 -2.63
CA ASP A 11 -14.94 -5.09 -2.39
C ASP A 11 -13.66 -4.68 -3.10
N TRP A 12 -12.62 -5.51 -3.00
CA TRP A 12 -11.33 -5.34 -3.65
C TRP A 12 -11.47 -5.14 -5.16
N VAL A 13 -12.22 -6.02 -5.83
CA VAL A 13 -12.50 -5.93 -7.27
C VAL A 13 -13.37 -4.72 -7.60
N SER A 14 -14.34 -4.39 -6.75
CA SER A 14 -15.20 -3.23 -6.97
C SER A 14 -14.47 -1.89 -6.86
N ARG A 15 -13.35 -1.81 -6.12
CA ARG A 15 -12.58 -0.56 -5.95
C ARG A 15 -11.45 -0.44 -6.96
N PHE A 16 -10.75 -1.55 -7.23
CA PHE A 16 -9.50 -1.51 -8.01
C PHE A 16 -9.55 -2.28 -9.33
N GLY A 17 -10.71 -2.85 -9.67
CA GLY A 17 -10.89 -3.64 -10.88
C GLY A 17 -10.53 -5.12 -10.70
N ASP A 18 -10.70 -5.88 -11.77
CA ASP A 18 -10.51 -7.33 -11.80
C ASP A 18 -9.05 -7.75 -11.99
N GLN A 19 -8.22 -6.88 -12.55
CA GLN A 19 -6.79 -7.09 -12.75
C GLN A 19 -6.06 -7.12 -11.41
N ARG A 20 -5.57 -8.31 -11.06
CA ARG A 20 -4.82 -8.57 -9.82
C ARG A 20 -3.57 -9.35 -10.14
N PHE A 21 -2.46 -8.90 -9.59
CA PHE A 21 -1.18 -9.56 -9.67
C PHE A 21 -1.07 -10.57 -8.54
N CYS A 22 -1.46 -11.80 -8.85
CA CYS A 22 -1.28 -12.94 -7.98
C CYS A 22 0.09 -13.59 -8.21
N PHE A 23 0.76 -13.98 -7.14
CA PHE A 23 1.95 -14.80 -7.21
C PHE A 23 1.57 -16.25 -7.50
N SER A 24 2.42 -16.96 -8.24
CA SER A 24 2.30 -18.42 -8.30
C SER A 24 2.71 -19.03 -6.95
N GLY A 25 2.15 -20.20 -6.61
CA GLY A 25 2.53 -20.90 -5.39
C GLY A 25 4.04 -21.24 -5.34
N GLU A 26 4.62 -21.60 -6.48
CA GLU A 26 6.07 -21.85 -6.61
C GLU A 26 6.89 -20.59 -6.35
N PHE A 27 6.47 -19.45 -6.90
CA PHE A 27 7.15 -18.17 -6.69
C PHE A 27 7.04 -17.71 -5.24
N ALA A 28 5.85 -17.78 -4.64
CA ALA A 28 5.65 -17.44 -3.24
C ALA A 28 6.50 -18.32 -2.31
N ALA A 29 6.60 -19.62 -2.60
CA ALA A 29 7.46 -20.55 -1.87
C ALA A 29 8.95 -20.20 -2.04
N SER A 30 9.39 -19.76 -3.22
CA SER A 30 10.79 -19.37 -3.46
C SER A 30 11.24 -18.13 -2.66
N LEU A 31 10.29 -17.31 -2.21
CA LEU A 31 10.52 -16.12 -1.39
C LEU A 31 10.44 -16.40 0.12
N ASP A 32 10.15 -17.65 0.52
CA ASP A 32 9.94 -18.05 1.93
C ASP A 32 8.86 -17.22 2.64
N LEU A 33 7.81 -16.80 1.91
CA LEU A 33 6.73 -16.00 2.47
C LEU A 33 5.99 -16.75 3.59
N PRO A 34 5.64 -16.08 4.71
CA PRO A 34 4.85 -16.69 5.76
C PRO A 34 3.44 -17.00 5.25
N GLY A 35 2.77 -17.99 5.87
CA GLY A 35 1.51 -18.53 5.38
C GLY A 35 0.44 -17.48 5.07
N GLU A 36 0.25 -16.48 5.93
CA GLU A 36 -0.75 -15.44 5.72
C GLU A 36 -0.43 -14.53 4.52
N ALA A 37 0.82 -14.07 4.40
CA ALA A 37 1.25 -13.24 3.28
C ALA A 37 1.26 -14.02 1.96
N ALA A 38 1.69 -15.29 1.99
CA ALA A 38 1.67 -16.18 0.85
C ALA A 38 0.24 -16.43 0.36
N VAL A 39 -0.70 -16.70 1.26
CA VAL A 39 -2.13 -16.86 0.93
C VAL A 39 -2.69 -15.58 0.32
N PHE A 40 -2.41 -14.41 0.93
CA PHE A 40 -2.86 -13.13 0.37
C PHE A 40 -2.34 -12.93 -1.07
N LEU A 41 -1.02 -13.06 -1.28
CA LEU A 41 -0.40 -12.81 -2.59
C LEU A 41 -0.78 -13.84 -3.65
N THR A 42 -1.13 -15.08 -3.26
CA THR A 42 -1.53 -16.13 -4.22
C THR A 42 -3.02 -16.13 -4.53
N GLU A 43 -3.89 -15.82 -3.56
CA GLU A 43 -5.36 -15.92 -3.73
C GLU A 43 -6.04 -14.56 -3.97
N MET A 44 -5.60 -13.52 -3.25
CA MET A 44 -6.15 -12.17 -3.36
C MET A 44 -5.39 -11.35 -4.39
N GLY A 45 -4.06 -11.39 -4.34
CA GLY A 45 -3.17 -10.59 -5.19
C GLY A 45 -3.25 -9.08 -4.91
N LEU A 46 -2.32 -8.35 -5.51
CA LEU A 46 -2.27 -6.89 -5.41
C LEU A 46 -2.83 -6.24 -6.68
N PRO A 47 -3.52 -5.10 -6.58
CA PRO A 47 -3.92 -4.29 -7.72
C PRO A 47 -2.68 -3.73 -8.42
N ARG A 48 -2.82 -3.28 -9.67
CA ARG A 48 -1.68 -2.73 -10.41
C ARG A 48 -1.19 -1.39 -9.86
N SER A 49 -2.14 -0.50 -9.62
CA SER A 49 -1.89 0.85 -9.11
C SER A 49 -3.06 1.27 -8.24
N VAL A 50 -2.78 1.91 -7.12
CA VAL A 50 -3.79 2.43 -6.20
C VAL A 50 -3.34 3.76 -5.63
N PRO A 51 -4.27 4.66 -5.30
CA PRO A 51 -3.94 5.82 -4.50
C PRO A 51 -3.36 5.43 -3.12
N PRO A 52 -2.44 6.24 -2.57
CA PRO A 52 -1.84 7.43 -3.15
C PRO A 52 -0.57 7.07 -3.95
N TYR A 53 -0.71 6.98 -5.27
CA TYR A 53 0.39 6.70 -6.22
C TYR A 53 1.24 5.45 -5.93
N LEU A 54 0.62 4.39 -5.40
CA LEU A 54 1.28 3.12 -5.14
C LEU A 54 1.13 2.17 -6.34
N TYR A 55 2.23 1.54 -6.73
CA TYR A 55 2.29 0.60 -7.85
C TYR A 55 2.83 -0.74 -7.38
N PHE A 56 2.06 -1.81 -7.54
CA PHE A 56 2.49 -3.14 -7.08
C PHE A 56 3.07 -3.99 -8.20
N ALA A 57 4.02 -4.82 -7.80
CA ALA A 57 4.76 -5.72 -8.66
C ALA A 57 4.08 -7.09 -8.76
N SER A 58 4.27 -7.75 -9.90
CA SER A 58 3.89 -9.16 -10.07
C SER A 58 5.13 -10.05 -9.99
N GLY A 59 4.94 -11.37 -9.88
CA GLY A 59 6.05 -12.34 -9.94
C GLY A 59 6.71 -12.48 -11.32
N LYS A 60 6.26 -11.72 -12.32
CA LYS A 60 6.86 -11.63 -13.66
C LYS A 60 6.87 -10.16 -14.13
N ASN A 61 7.82 -9.82 -14.98
CA ASN A 61 7.73 -8.58 -15.76
C ASN A 61 6.51 -8.69 -16.68
N ASP A 62 5.58 -7.74 -16.60
CA ASP A 62 4.49 -7.60 -17.57
C ASP A 62 4.97 -6.64 -18.67
N GLU A 63 4.91 -7.09 -19.93
CA GLU A 63 5.29 -6.28 -21.10
C GLU A 63 4.37 -5.05 -21.27
N ASN A 64 3.21 -5.04 -20.59
CA ASN A 64 2.24 -3.94 -20.58
C ASN A 64 2.10 -3.23 -19.22
N GLY A 65 2.95 -3.49 -18.21
CA GLY A 65 2.80 -2.89 -16.88
C GLY A 65 3.79 -3.28 -15.79
N SER A 66 3.74 -2.51 -14.68
CA SER A 66 4.67 -2.46 -13.54
C SER A 66 6.13 -2.77 -13.90
N ARG A 67 6.96 -1.71 -14.01
CA ARG A 67 8.40 -1.82 -14.37
C ARG A 67 9.23 -2.59 -13.34
N LEU A 68 8.60 -3.10 -12.28
CA LEU A 68 9.21 -3.78 -11.15
C LEU A 68 8.67 -5.21 -11.08
N ALA A 69 9.56 -6.20 -11.19
CA ALA A 69 9.25 -7.56 -10.75
C ALA A 69 9.35 -7.64 -9.23
N ALA A 70 8.49 -8.41 -8.59
CA ALA A 70 8.66 -8.75 -7.19
C ALA A 70 9.94 -9.59 -7.02
N GLY A 71 10.60 -9.47 -5.86
CA GLY A 71 11.86 -10.18 -5.61
C GLY A 71 12.44 -9.84 -4.26
N ARG A 72 13.69 -10.25 -4.01
CA ARG A 72 14.38 -9.89 -2.77
C ARG A 72 15.06 -8.54 -2.94
N LEU A 73 15.08 -7.74 -1.87
CA LEU A 73 15.62 -6.40 -1.90
C LEU A 73 17.07 -6.35 -2.39
N LYS A 74 17.90 -7.34 -2.06
CA LYS A 74 19.28 -7.46 -2.57
C LYS A 74 19.41 -7.44 -4.09
N ASP A 75 18.36 -7.84 -4.81
CA ASP A 75 18.36 -7.85 -6.28
C ASP A 75 18.12 -6.45 -6.86
N PHE A 76 17.59 -5.51 -6.05
CA PHE A 76 17.30 -4.12 -6.41
C PHE A 76 18.25 -3.12 -5.73
N LEU A 77 18.62 -3.39 -4.48
CA LEU A 77 19.44 -2.54 -3.62
C LEU A 77 20.47 -3.40 -2.85
N PRO A 78 21.55 -3.85 -3.53
CA PRO A 78 22.61 -4.64 -2.90
C PRO A 78 23.31 -3.86 -1.78
N GLY A 79 23.61 -4.52 -0.66
CA GLY A 79 24.29 -3.93 0.50
C GLY A 79 23.36 -3.24 1.51
N HIS A 80 22.05 -3.19 1.25
CA HIS A 80 21.08 -2.65 2.21
C HIS A 80 21.00 -3.53 3.47
N PRO A 81 20.89 -3.00 4.71
CA PRO A 81 20.86 -3.81 5.92
C PRO A 81 19.75 -4.89 5.96
N ASN A 82 18.67 -4.70 5.21
CA ASN A 82 17.54 -5.62 5.10
C ASN A 82 17.44 -6.30 3.71
N GLU A 83 18.56 -6.84 3.21
CA GLU A 83 18.67 -7.52 1.90
C GLU A 83 17.63 -8.60 1.62
N ASN A 84 17.09 -9.23 2.67
CA ASN A 84 16.11 -10.31 2.58
C ASN A 84 14.66 -9.83 2.54
N ALA A 85 14.40 -8.53 2.69
CA ALA A 85 13.07 -7.96 2.50
C ALA A 85 12.54 -8.29 1.11
N ILE A 86 11.22 -8.46 1.01
CA ILE A 86 10.57 -8.87 -0.23
C ILE A 86 9.94 -7.65 -0.86
N VAL A 87 10.46 -7.22 -2.00
CA VAL A 87 9.92 -6.10 -2.77
C VAL A 87 8.61 -6.53 -3.41
N ILE A 88 7.56 -5.77 -3.13
CA ILE A 88 6.19 -6.00 -3.63
C ILE A 88 5.61 -4.81 -4.41
N GLY A 89 6.29 -3.66 -4.42
CA GLY A 89 5.83 -2.48 -5.14
C GLY A 89 6.77 -1.27 -5.02
N THR A 90 6.30 -0.12 -5.49
CA THR A 90 6.99 1.19 -5.51
C THR A 90 5.97 2.34 -5.46
N ASP A 91 6.43 3.55 -5.19
CA ASP A 91 5.69 4.81 -5.34
C ASP A 91 5.91 5.49 -6.71
N ASP A 92 6.66 4.85 -7.62
CA ASP A 92 7.11 5.39 -8.93
C ASP A 92 8.03 6.63 -8.83
N ALA A 93 8.42 7.04 -7.61
CA ALA A 93 9.42 8.08 -7.33
C ALA A 93 10.79 7.48 -6.96
N GLY A 94 10.90 6.15 -6.89
CA GLY A 94 12.14 5.41 -6.64
C GLY A 94 12.17 4.68 -5.30
N SER A 95 11.14 4.85 -4.46
CA SER A 95 11.00 4.11 -3.19
C SER A 95 10.53 2.68 -3.45
N TYR A 96 10.83 1.77 -2.52
CA TYR A 96 10.39 0.37 -2.60
C TYR A 96 9.39 0.05 -1.49
N ILE A 97 8.27 -0.56 -1.85
CA ILE A 97 7.33 -1.17 -0.89
C ILE A 97 7.80 -2.59 -0.66
N VAL A 98 8.08 -2.93 0.59
CA VAL A 98 8.65 -4.23 0.97
C VAL A 98 7.89 -4.90 2.11
N LEU A 99 7.99 -6.23 2.16
CA LEU A 99 7.67 -7.01 3.36
C LEU A 99 8.96 -7.24 4.15
N ASP A 100 8.98 -6.79 5.39
CA ASP A 100 10.16 -6.84 6.24
C ASP A 100 10.18 -8.12 7.12
N PRO A 101 11.04 -9.11 6.82
CA PRO A 101 11.12 -10.36 7.59
C PRO A 101 11.61 -10.13 9.03
N THR A 102 12.28 -9.01 9.34
CA THR A 102 12.72 -8.67 10.69
C THR A 102 11.60 -8.10 11.55
N GLN A 103 10.50 -7.68 10.92
CA GLN A 103 9.31 -7.09 11.57
C GLN A 103 8.06 -7.91 11.26
N ASN A 104 8.16 -9.24 11.33
CA ASN A 104 7.05 -10.17 11.10
C ASN A 104 6.33 -9.95 9.76
N TYR A 105 7.08 -9.56 8.71
CA TYR A 105 6.58 -9.25 7.38
C TYR A 105 5.59 -8.08 7.34
N ALA A 106 5.76 -7.11 8.24
CA ALA A 106 5.13 -5.79 8.12
C ALA A 106 5.43 -5.15 6.76
N VAL A 107 4.49 -4.36 6.28
CA VAL A 107 4.64 -3.56 5.06
C VAL A 107 5.38 -2.28 5.40
N VAL A 108 6.46 -2.02 4.67
CA VAL A 108 7.36 -0.89 4.88
C VAL A 108 7.64 -0.23 3.52
N LEU A 109 7.64 1.09 3.48
CA LEU A 109 8.17 1.87 2.37
C LEU A 109 9.63 2.22 2.67
N LEU A 110 10.54 1.88 1.76
CA LEU A 110 11.93 2.32 1.80
C LEU A 110 12.04 3.61 1.00
N GLU A 111 11.97 4.75 1.71
CA GLU A 111 11.83 6.10 1.16
C GLU A 111 13.12 6.56 0.47
N TYR A 112 13.06 6.73 -0.85
CA TYR A 112 14.25 7.06 -1.66
C TYR A 112 14.92 8.37 -1.23
N ASP A 113 14.13 9.40 -0.97
CA ASP A 113 14.62 10.75 -0.63
C ASP A 113 15.38 10.80 0.70
N ASP A 114 15.15 9.82 1.58
CA ASP A 114 15.84 9.69 2.87
C ASP A 114 16.74 8.45 2.91
N SER A 115 17.51 8.23 1.83
CA SER A 115 18.50 7.16 1.73
C SER A 115 17.93 5.75 2.01
N PHE A 116 16.70 5.51 1.53
CA PHE A 116 15.95 4.27 1.77
C PHE A 116 15.64 4.01 3.25
N ARG A 117 15.45 5.07 4.05
CA ARG A 117 14.99 4.93 5.43
C ARG A 117 13.65 4.17 5.46
N PRO A 118 13.49 3.18 6.35
CA PRO A 118 12.23 2.47 6.48
C PRO A 118 11.15 3.38 7.09
N VAL A 119 10.03 3.47 6.40
CA VAL A 119 8.79 4.13 6.79
C VAL A 119 7.72 3.05 6.95
N PHE A 120 7.23 2.86 8.17
CA PHE A 120 6.18 1.87 8.45
C PHE A 120 4.91 2.19 7.66
N MET A 121 4.29 1.18 7.03
CA MET A 121 2.98 1.34 6.40
C MET A 121 1.93 0.59 7.20
N ASN A 122 2.07 -0.73 7.34
CA ASN A 122 1.06 -1.57 7.98
C ASN A 122 1.67 -2.82 8.62
N THR A 123 0.97 -3.37 9.61
CA THR A 123 1.42 -4.58 10.32
C THR A 123 1.37 -5.84 9.46
N SER A 124 0.52 -5.90 8.44
CA SER A 124 0.55 -6.94 7.40
C SER A 124 -0.12 -6.50 6.09
N LEU A 125 -0.07 -7.37 5.07
CA LEU A 125 -0.76 -7.17 3.80
C LEU A 125 -2.28 -7.05 3.94
N TRP A 126 -2.91 -7.75 4.89
CA TRP A 126 -4.35 -7.66 5.09
C TRP A 126 -4.76 -6.30 5.65
N GLU A 127 -3.99 -5.79 6.61
CA GLU A 127 -4.16 -4.44 7.15
C GLU A 127 -3.94 -3.39 6.06
N MET A 128 -2.84 -3.48 5.30
CA MET A 128 -2.59 -2.59 4.17
C MET A 128 -3.75 -2.58 3.18
N ALA A 129 -4.23 -3.76 2.78
CA ALA A 129 -5.32 -3.85 1.83
C ALA A 129 -6.61 -3.23 2.36
N ARG A 130 -6.93 -3.39 3.64
CA ARG A 130 -8.08 -2.74 4.26
C ARG A 130 -7.90 -1.21 4.33
N CYS A 131 -6.72 -0.72 4.67
CA CYS A 131 -6.40 0.71 4.64
C CYS A 131 -6.55 1.30 3.24
N LEU A 132 -6.09 0.57 2.21
CA LEU A 132 -6.26 0.98 0.81
C LEU A 132 -7.73 1.06 0.40
N LEU A 133 -8.57 0.11 0.82
CA LEU A 133 -10.02 0.18 0.59
C LEU A 133 -10.65 1.41 1.26
N ALA A 134 -10.28 1.68 2.52
CA ALA A 134 -10.77 2.84 3.25
C ALA A 134 -10.35 4.15 2.56
N TYR A 135 -9.09 4.25 2.13
CA TYR A 135 -8.57 5.41 1.42
C TYR A 135 -9.24 5.60 0.04
N ALA A 136 -9.50 4.52 -0.69
CA ALA A 136 -10.23 4.58 -1.96
C ALA A 136 -11.68 5.07 -1.79
N ASP A 137 -12.34 4.65 -0.70
CA ASP A 137 -13.69 5.12 -0.39
C ASP A 137 -13.68 6.59 0.09
N PHE A 138 -12.62 7.02 0.78
CA PHE A 138 -12.38 8.43 1.12
C PHE A 138 -12.22 9.31 -0.13
N ILE A 139 -11.40 8.92 -1.10
CA ILE A 139 -11.23 9.65 -2.37
C ILE A 139 -12.56 9.81 -3.09
N LYS A 140 -13.34 8.73 -3.20
CA LYS A 140 -14.67 8.79 -3.84
C LYS A 140 -15.63 9.74 -3.11
N MET A 141 -15.54 9.78 -1.79
CA MET A 141 -16.32 10.71 -0.97
C MET A 141 -15.87 12.16 -1.25
N LEU A 142 -14.56 12.45 -1.28
CA LEU A 142 -14.05 13.77 -1.63
C LEU A 142 -14.51 14.19 -3.03
N SER A 143 -14.37 13.32 -4.03
CA SER A 143 -14.81 13.62 -5.40
C SER A 143 -16.30 13.96 -5.49
N ARG A 144 -17.13 13.31 -4.65
CA ARG A 144 -18.58 13.53 -4.61
C ARG A 144 -18.98 14.82 -3.91
N GLU A 145 -18.29 15.17 -2.82
CA GLU A 145 -18.72 16.23 -1.90
C GLU A 145 -17.95 17.53 -2.09
N ASN A 146 -16.70 17.45 -2.54
CA ASN A 146 -15.76 18.57 -2.60
C ASN A 146 -15.33 18.90 -4.04
N GLY A 147 -15.62 18.04 -5.02
CA GLY A 147 -15.32 18.24 -6.44
C GLY A 147 -14.36 17.19 -6.99
N GLU A 148 -14.37 16.97 -8.31
CA GLU A 148 -13.64 15.86 -8.97
C GLU A 148 -12.14 15.82 -8.60
N GLU A 149 -11.50 16.99 -8.56
CA GLU A 149 -10.08 17.17 -8.25
C GLU A 149 -9.77 17.25 -6.75
N ALA A 150 -10.76 17.12 -5.86
CA ALA A 150 -10.58 17.38 -4.43
C ALA A 150 -9.54 16.50 -3.74
N TRP A 151 -9.26 15.31 -4.28
CA TRP A 151 -8.15 14.49 -3.80
C TRP A 151 -6.78 15.04 -4.22
N GLU A 152 -6.64 15.47 -5.48
CA GLU A 152 -5.39 16.02 -6.02
C GLU A 152 -5.06 17.38 -5.39
N ASP A 153 -6.09 18.21 -5.19
CA ASP A 153 -6.00 19.50 -4.50
C ASP A 153 -6.00 19.35 -2.97
N ALA A 154 -6.08 18.12 -2.47
CA ALA A 154 -6.22 17.75 -1.06
C ALA A 154 -7.27 18.59 -0.29
N THR A 155 -8.36 18.92 -0.97
CA THR A 155 -9.51 19.67 -0.46
C THR A 155 -10.44 18.76 0.34
N CYS A 156 -10.29 18.74 1.66
CA CYS A 156 -11.18 18.02 2.58
C CYS A 156 -11.56 18.86 3.80
N SER A 157 -12.69 18.53 4.44
CA SER A 157 -13.04 19.08 5.75
C SER A 157 -12.31 18.33 6.88
N GLU A 158 -12.12 19.01 8.02
CA GLU A 158 -11.54 18.38 9.22
C GLU A 158 -12.30 17.11 9.64
N GLN A 159 -13.63 17.10 9.50
CA GLN A 159 -14.46 15.94 9.83
C GLN A 159 -14.19 14.76 8.89
N GLN A 160 -14.12 15.01 7.58
CA GLN A 160 -13.82 13.97 6.59
C GLN A 160 -12.44 13.33 6.84
N LEU A 161 -11.44 14.14 7.20
CA LEU A 161 -10.10 13.64 7.54
C LEU A 161 -10.07 12.88 8.87
N ALA A 162 -10.82 13.36 9.88
CA ALA A 162 -10.97 12.68 11.16
C ALA A 162 -11.64 11.31 11.00
N ASP A 163 -12.69 11.22 10.17
CA ASP A 163 -13.39 9.98 9.87
C ASP A 163 -12.45 8.96 9.20
N LEU A 164 -11.65 9.39 8.22
CA LEU A 164 -10.64 8.53 7.61
C LEU A 164 -9.61 8.04 8.65
N ARG A 165 -9.10 8.96 9.49
CA ARG A 165 -8.13 8.62 10.54
C ARG A 165 -8.69 7.57 11.52
N GLU A 166 -9.95 7.70 11.91
CA GLU A 166 -10.62 6.73 12.80
C GLU A 166 -10.70 5.35 12.14
N VAL A 167 -11.14 5.28 10.88
CA VAL A 167 -11.22 4.01 10.13
C VAL A 167 -9.84 3.34 9.99
N LEU A 168 -8.80 4.10 9.64
CA LEU A 168 -7.44 3.57 9.54
C LEU A 168 -6.91 3.07 10.89
N TRP A 169 -7.22 3.80 11.98
CA TRP A 169 -6.87 3.39 13.34
C TRP A 169 -7.57 2.09 13.75
N GLU A 170 -8.86 1.91 13.42
CA GLU A 170 -9.58 0.66 13.70
C GLU A 170 -9.03 -0.54 12.92
N ILE A 171 -8.51 -0.30 11.70
CA ILE A 171 -7.92 -1.34 10.86
C ILE A 171 -6.55 -1.78 11.40
N ASP A 172 -5.69 -0.80 11.68
CA ASP A 172 -4.29 -1.01 12.05
C ASP A 172 -3.75 0.19 12.86
N PRO A 173 -3.96 0.23 14.20
CA PRO A 173 -3.67 1.41 15.02
C PRO A 173 -2.27 2.03 14.82
N PRO A 174 -1.17 1.23 14.72
CA PRO A 174 0.17 1.79 14.52
C PRO A 174 0.31 2.63 13.25
N CYS A 175 -0.51 2.37 12.22
CA CYS A 175 -0.36 3.00 10.90
C CYS A 175 -0.67 4.50 10.90
N VAL A 176 -1.54 4.97 11.80
CA VAL A 176 -1.90 6.40 11.90
C VAL A 176 -1.08 7.16 12.96
N GLU A 177 -0.31 6.45 13.77
CA GLU A 177 0.56 7.03 14.81
C GLU A 177 1.93 7.41 14.24
N ASN A 178 2.42 6.67 13.25
CA ASN A 178 3.69 6.91 12.58
C ASN A 178 3.67 6.40 11.13
N GLY A 179 4.68 6.81 10.37
CA GLY A 179 4.93 6.26 9.04
C GLY A 179 4.02 6.82 7.95
N PHE A 180 3.76 5.98 6.94
CA PHE A 180 3.19 6.37 5.66
C PHE A 180 1.80 6.98 5.79
N TRP A 181 0.86 6.29 6.43
CA TRP A 181 -0.51 6.81 6.55
C TRP A 181 -0.60 8.05 7.42
N LYS A 182 0.30 8.19 8.41
CA LYS A 182 0.41 9.46 9.13
C LYS A 182 0.88 10.60 8.20
N GLN A 183 1.90 10.38 7.38
CA GLN A 183 2.37 11.37 6.41
C GLN A 183 1.26 11.75 5.42
N GLU A 184 0.53 10.76 4.91
CA GLU A 184 -0.63 10.98 4.04
C GLU A 184 -1.73 11.83 4.70
N LEU A 185 -2.08 11.54 5.95
CA LEU A 185 -3.05 12.34 6.70
C LEU A 185 -2.53 13.76 7.00
N ASP A 186 -1.25 13.90 7.32
CA ASP A 186 -0.63 15.19 7.62
C ASP A 186 -0.54 16.08 6.37
N ALA A 187 -0.46 15.51 5.17
CA ALA A 187 -0.40 16.25 3.91
C ALA A 187 -1.63 17.15 3.71
N TYR A 188 -2.83 16.69 4.10
CA TYR A 188 -4.07 17.49 4.05
C TYR A 188 -4.07 18.68 5.03
N ASN A 189 -3.26 18.63 6.10
CA ASN A 189 -3.15 19.72 7.08
C ASN A 189 -2.11 20.77 6.69
N ASN A 190 -1.24 20.47 5.72
CA ASN A 190 -0.10 21.31 5.32
C ASN A 190 -0.34 22.09 4.03
N ILE A 191 -1.56 22.11 3.50
CA ILE A 191 -1.91 22.92 2.34
C ILE A 191 -2.02 24.37 2.81
N ASP A 192 -1.09 25.18 2.33
CA ASP A 192 -1.08 26.62 2.57
C ASP A 192 -2.36 27.23 1.96
N PRO A 193 -3.24 27.88 2.74
CA PRO A 193 -4.45 28.51 2.21
C PRO A 193 -4.19 29.67 1.24
N ASP A 194 -2.93 30.04 1.00
CA ASP A 194 -2.51 31.16 0.16
C ASP A 194 -2.18 30.79 -1.31
N PHE A 195 -2.45 29.55 -1.75
CA PHE A 195 -2.42 29.22 -3.19
C PHE A 195 -3.83 29.28 -3.81
N ASP A 196 -4.32 30.52 -3.97
CA ASP A 196 -5.37 30.92 -4.92
C ASP A 196 -4.80 31.20 -6.33
#